data_AF-A0A182LPV0-F1
#
_entry.id   AF-A0A182LPV0-F1
#
_cell.length_a   1.000
_cell.length_b   1.000
_cell.length_c   1.000
_cell.angle_alpha   90.00
_cell.angle_beta   90.00
_cell.angle_gamma   90.00
#
_symmetry.space_group_name_H-M   'P 1'
#
loop_
_entity.id
_entity.type
_entity.pdbx_description
1 polymer ?
#
loop_
_entity_poly.entity_id
_entity_poly.type
_entity_poly.pdbx_seq_one_letter_code
_entity_poly.pdbx_strand_id
1 'polypeptide(L)'
;MALVARVMEPIVETRALIGSAVEQRWNALLDVIGDDPDFLYTWGLTVYVHSFFWIVGGLFVLMDLTNRPVFLRRYKTQPGKNEPIAWPDLLRVMRTILFNQTVVGIPLTLVGYHATIKGSVPDVRTLPPVDVIVRDLLVCVFFAEVGFYYVHRFLHIKPLYRLVHKKHHEWTAPFAWTAMYCHPIEHIISNMVPPMIGIQLMKAHVFTTAIWFPLVIFNTIRDHCGYHLPFFPSSEYHDYHHAKFTECFGTFGYLDWLHGTDTKFRKSKQHQRHRTLWGIKSARELFPDS
;
A
#
# COMPACT_ATOMS: atom_id res chain seq x y z
N MET A 1 32.43 22.12 21.46
CA MET A 1 31.65 22.71 20.35
C MET A 1 32.39 22.68 19.00
N ALA A 2 33.68 23.03 18.92
CA ALA A 2 34.43 23.00 17.66
C ALA A 2 34.56 21.61 17.00
N LEU A 3 34.67 20.52 17.78
CA LEU A 3 34.76 19.16 17.25
C LEU A 3 33.46 18.66 16.60
N VAL A 4 32.30 19.10 17.12
CA VAL A 4 30.97 18.75 16.58
C VAL A 4 30.72 19.49 15.27
N ALA A 5 31.10 20.78 15.20
CA ALA A 5 31.01 21.56 13.96
C ALA A 5 31.83 20.94 12.82
N ARG A 6 33.06 20.50 13.12
CA ARG A 6 34.00 19.91 12.15
C ARG A 6 33.56 18.54 11.59
N VAL A 7 32.72 17.81 12.33
CA VAL A 7 32.13 16.54 11.89
C VAL A 7 30.79 16.75 11.16
N MET A 8 30.05 17.81 11.51
CA MET A 8 28.77 18.13 10.90
C MET A 8 28.90 18.81 9.54
N GLU A 9 29.93 19.62 9.30
CA GLU A 9 30.16 20.33 8.03
C GLU A 9 30.19 19.38 6.80
N PRO A 10 30.99 18.30 6.78
CA PRO A 10 31.02 17.38 5.63
C PRO A 10 29.68 16.66 5.40
N ILE A 11 28.93 16.40 6.48
CA ILE A 11 27.62 15.75 6.43
C ILE A 11 26.58 16.70 5.84
N VAL A 12 26.61 17.99 6.24
CA VAL A 12 25.74 19.03 5.71
C VAL A 12 26.02 19.29 4.23
N GLU A 13 27.29 19.36 3.84
CA GLU A 13 27.71 19.56 2.45
C GLU A 13 27.32 18.38 1.56
N THR A 14 27.54 17.15 2.02
CA THR A 14 27.11 15.93 1.29
C THR A 14 25.59 15.86 1.14
N ARG A 15 24.83 16.26 2.18
CA ARG A 15 23.37 16.35 2.10
C ARG A 15 22.90 17.40 1.11
N ALA A 16 23.55 18.56 1.08
CA ALA A 16 23.25 19.62 0.12
C ALA A 16 23.54 19.18 -1.32
N LEU A 17 24.66 18.49 -1.56
CA LEU A 17 25.02 17.95 -2.87
C LEU A 17 24.01 16.89 -3.35
N ILE A 18 23.64 15.93 -2.50
CA ILE A 18 22.64 14.91 -2.84
C ILE A 18 21.27 15.56 -3.10
N GLY A 19 20.85 16.52 -2.27
CA GLY A 19 19.63 17.27 -2.48
C GLY A 19 19.61 17.97 -3.84
N SER A 20 20.70 18.66 -4.19
CA SER A 20 20.82 19.36 -5.47
C SER A 20 20.79 18.40 -6.67
N ALA A 21 21.41 17.22 -6.58
CA ALA A 21 21.39 16.22 -7.65
C ALA A 21 19.99 15.60 -7.84
N VAL A 22 19.25 15.35 -6.75
CA VAL A 22 17.88 14.84 -6.82
C VAL A 22 16.95 15.89 -7.42
N GLU A 23 17.08 17.15 -7.03
CA GLU A 23 16.29 18.26 -7.58
C GLU A 23 16.58 18.48 -9.07
N GLN A 24 17.84 18.41 -9.49
CA GLN A 24 18.19 18.48 -10.92
C GLN A 24 17.54 17.37 -11.74
N ARG A 25 17.54 16.12 -11.24
CA ARG A 25 16.89 14.99 -11.93
C ARG A 25 15.38 15.13 -11.94
N TRP A 26 14.80 15.63 -10.85
CA TRP A 26 13.38 15.91 -10.76
C TRP A 26 12.98 17.00 -11.75
N ASN A 27 13.72 18.09 -11.83
CA ASN A 27 13.47 19.17 -12.79
C ASN A 27 13.66 18.70 -14.23
N ALA A 28 14.68 17.88 -14.52
CA ALA A 28 14.85 17.26 -15.84
C ALA A 28 13.67 16.35 -16.23
N LEU A 29 13.05 15.66 -15.27
CA LEU A 29 11.82 14.91 -15.52
C LEU A 29 10.66 15.87 -15.85
N LEU A 30 10.48 16.94 -15.06
CA LEU A 30 9.45 17.95 -15.28
C LEU A 30 9.61 18.66 -16.63
N ASP A 31 10.84 18.86 -17.11
CA ASP A 31 11.10 19.43 -18.43
C ASP A 31 10.58 18.53 -19.58
N VAL A 32 10.42 17.23 -19.33
CA VAL A 32 9.87 16.26 -20.30
C VAL A 32 8.36 16.12 -20.17
N ILE A 33 7.85 16.02 -18.93
CA ILE A 33 6.43 15.68 -18.68
C ILE A 33 5.54 16.89 -18.40
N GLY A 34 6.13 18.07 -18.22
CA GLY A 34 5.46 19.30 -17.78
C GLY A 34 5.50 19.49 -16.26
N ASP A 35 5.37 20.74 -15.85
CA ASP A 35 5.37 21.21 -14.46
C ASP A 35 4.01 21.77 -14.01
N ASP A 36 2.95 21.55 -14.79
CA ASP A 36 1.59 21.93 -14.39
C ASP A 36 1.14 21.11 -13.16
N PRO A 37 0.89 21.74 -12.00
CA PRO A 37 0.48 21.00 -10.80
C PRO A 37 -0.85 20.27 -11.00
N ASP A 38 -1.78 20.83 -11.78
CA ASP A 38 -3.07 20.18 -12.05
C ASP A 38 -2.85 18.82 -12.72
N PHE A 39 -2.11 18.80 -13.84
CA PHE A 39 -1.71 17.57 -14.52
C PHE A 39 -0.94 16.61 -13.62
N LEU A 40 0.06 17.08 -12.88
CA LEU A 40 0.95 16.22 -12.08
C LEU A 40 0.19 15.52 -10.94
N TYR A 41 -0.64 16.26 -10.18
CA TYR A 41 -1.35 15.68 -9.05
C TYR A 41 -2.54 14.81 -9.47
N THR A 42 -3.17 15.11 -10.60
CA THR A 42 -4.38 14.38 -11.04
C THR A 42 -4.05 13.24 -11.99
N TRP A 43 -3.33 13.48 -13.07
CA TRP A 43 -3.06 12.49 -14.12
C TRP A 43 -1.71 11.81 -13.93
N GLY A 44 -0.65 12.57 -13.67
CA GLY A 44 0.71 12.05 -13.48
C GLY A 44 0.77 11.01 -12.36
N LEU A 45 0.33 11.39 -11.16
CA LEU A 45 0.25 10.47 -10.01
C LEU A 45 -0.69 9.29 -10.28
N THR A 46 -1.85 9.51 -10.90
CA THR A 46 -2.80 8.42 -11.20
C THR A 46 -2.17 7.36 -12.10
N VAL A 47 -1.54 7.78 -13.20
CA VAL A 47 -0.85 6.86 -14.11
C VAL A 47 0.29 6.14 -13.39
N TYR A 48 1.09 6.86 -12.62
CA TYR A 48 2.21 6.31 -11.88
C TYR A 48 1.77 5.24 -10.86
N VAL A 49 0.79 5.56 -10.02
CA VAL A 49 0.28 4.68 -8.96
C VAL A 49 -0.41 3.45 -9.54
N HIS A 50 -1.27 3.62 -10.55
CA HIS A 50 -1.92 2.48 -11.22
C HIS A 50 -0.91 1.59 -11.94
N SER A 51 0.06 2.17 -12.65
CA SER A 51 1.12 1.40 -13.31
C SER A 51 1.92 0.58 -12.31
N PHE A 52 2.29 1.18 -11.16
CA PHE A 52 2.98 0.48 -10.08
C PHE A 52 2.13 -0.69 -9.55
N PHE A 53 0.83 -0.49 -9.31
CA PHE A 53 -0.08 -1.55 -8.89
C PHE A 53 -0.13 -2.72 -9.88
N TRP A 54 -0.34 -2.43 -11.16
CA TRP A 54 -0.48 -3.46 -12.20
C TRP A 54 0.83 -4.20 -12.44
N ILE A 55 1.97 -3.51 -12.46
CA ILE A 55 3.28 -4.12 -12.67
C ILE A 55 3.67 -4.99 -11.47
N VAL A 56 3.69 -4.43 -10.26
CA VAL A 56 4.14 -5.16 -9.06
C VAL A 56 3.17 -6.28 -8.72
N GLY A 57 1.86 -6.00 -8.71
CA GLY A 57 0.84 -7.02 -8.46
C GLY A 57 0.83 -8.08 -9.56
N GLY A 58 1.05 -7.67 -10.82
CA GLY A 58 1.13 -8.55 -11.98
C GLY A 58 2.26 -9.58 -11.89
N LEU A 59 3.39 -9.24 -11.27
CA LEU A 59 4.47 -10.21 -11.02
C LEU A 59 4.01 -11.35 -10.10
N PHE A 60 3.26 -11.04 -9.03
CA PHE A 60 2.69 -12.06 -8.15
C PHE A 60 1.58 -12.86 -8.82
N VAL A 61 0.69 -12.21 -9.57
CA VAL A 61 -0.36 -12.89 -10.33
C VAL A 61 0.24 -13.80 -11.40
N LEU A 62 1.32 -13.39 -12.07
CA LEU A 62 2.03 -14.22 -13.03
C LEU A 62 2.58 -15.48 -12.35
N MET A 63 3.10 -15.36 -11.13
CA MET A 63 3.48 -16.54 -10.37
C MET A 63 2.27 -17.46 -10.15
N ASP A 64 1.14 -16.93 -9.66
CA ASP A 64 -0.08 -17.71 -9.40
C ASP A 64 -0.73 -18.31 -10.66
N LEU A 65 -0.54 -17.72 -11.84
CA LEU A 65 -1.01 -18.30 -13.10
C LEU A 65 -0.11 -19.41 -13.64
N THR A 66 1.21 -19.26 -13.46
CA THR A 66 2.20 -20.15 -14.08
C THR A 66 2.75 -21.21 -13.14
N ASN A 67 2.53 -21.05 -11.83
CA ASN A 67 3.20 -21.79 -10.76
C ASN A 67 4.74 -21.73 -10.86
N ARG A 68 5.29 -20.65 -11.46
CA ARG A 68 6.72 -20.41 -11.65
C ARG A 68 7.14 -19.06 -11.06
N PRO A 69 8.41 -18.93 -10.63
CA PRO A 69 9.39 -20.01 -10.50
C PRO A 69 9.11 -20.89 -9.28
N VAL A 70 9.35 -22.20 -9.40
CA VAL A 70 8.96 -23.22 -8.39
C VAL A 70 9.57 -22.92 -7.02
N PHE A 71 10.81 -22.41 -6.97
CA PHE A 71 11.50 -22.12 -5.72
C PHE A 71 10.85 -20.99 -4.89
N LEU A 72 10.01 -20.13 -5.49
CA LEU A 72 9.26 -19.10 -4.77
C LEU A 72 7.93 -19.64 -4.22
N ARG A 73 7.42 -20.77 -4.73
CA ARG A 73 6.14 -21.35 -4.27
C ARG A 73 6.18 -21.82 -2.83
N ARG A 74 7.36 -22.14 -2.28
CA ARG A 74 7.52 -22.48 -0.86
C ARG A 74 7.10 -21.36 0.10
N TYR A 75 7.04 -20.11 -0.39
CA TYR A 75 6.60 -18.96 0.39
C TYR A 75 5.09 -18.73 0.33
N LYS A 76 4.31 -19.58 -0.37
CA LYS A 76 2.85 -19.46 -0.41
C LYS A 76 2.26 -19.63 0.98
N THR A 77 1.45 -18.66 1.41
CA THR A 77 0.83 -18.63 2.74
C THR A 77 -0.24 -19.72 2.88
N GLN A 78 -1.08 -19.88 1.85
CA GLN A 78 -2.10 -20.93 1.74
C GLN A 78 -1.86 -21.83 0.51
N PRO A 79 -1.00 -22.86 0.62
CA PRO A 79 -0.69 -23.76 -0.50
C PRO A 79 -1.91 -24.50 -1.06
N GLY A 80 -1.94 -24.72 -2.37
CA GLY A 80 -3.03 -25.37 -3.08
C GLY A 80 -4.26 -24.49 -3.32
N LYS A 81 -4.27 -23.24 -2.82
CA LYS A 81 -5.32 -22.26 -3.08
C LYS A 81 -4.89 -21.30 -4.19
N ASN A 82 -5.72 -21.22 -5.24
CA ASN A 82 -5.49 -20.33 -6.38
C ASN A 82 -4.19 -20.62 -7.14
N GLU A 83 -3.83 -21.91 -7.29
CA GLU A 83 -2.61 -22.39 -7.95
C GLU A 83 -2.95 -23.44 -9.05
N PRO A 84 -3.52 -23.07 -10.22
CA PRO A 84 -3.60 -21.71 -10.75
C PRO A 84 -4.95 -21.01 -10.55
N ILE A 85 -4.96 -19.69 -10.68
CA ILE A 85 -6.18 -18.89 -10.74
C ILE A 85 -6.90 -19.16 -12.06
N ALA A 86 -8.22 -19.40 -12.00
CA ALA A 86 -9.03 -19.57 -13.21
C ALA A 86 -9.18 -18.25 -13.98
N TRP A 87 -9.00 -18.30 -15.31
CA TRP A 87 -9.09 -17.12 -16.17
C TRP A 87 -10.40 -16.32 -16.02
N PRO A 88 -11.60 -16.95 -15.98
CA PRO A 88 -12.84 -16.21 -15.81
C PRO A 88 -12.90 -15.39 -14.51
N ASP A 89 -12.34 -15.92 -13.42
CA ASP A 89 -12.28 -15.21 -12.14
C ASP A 89 -11.26 -14.07 -12.19
N LEU A 90 -10.12 -14.27 -12.84
CA LEU A 90 -9.14 -13.22 -13.05
C LEU A 90 -9.71 -12.04 -13.85
N LEU A 91 -10.44 -12.33 -14.94
CA LEU A 91 -11.12 -11.29 -15.72
C LEU A 91 -12.17 -10.53 -14.91
N ARG A 92 -12.90 -11.22 -14.03
CA ARG A 92 -13.87 -10.59 -13.10
C ARG A 92 -13.17 -9.62 -12.15
N VAL A 93 -12.03 -10.05 -11.60
CA VAL A 93 -11.19 -9.24 -10.72
C VAL A 93 -10.67 -8.01 -11.46
N MET A 94 -10.04 -8.19 -12.62
CA MET A 94 -9.50 -7.11 -13.45
C MET A 94 -10.54 -6.08 -13.84
N ARG A 95 -11.73 -6.50 -14.30
CA ARG A 95 -12.82 -5.59 -14.67
C ARG A 95 -13.29 -4.73 -13.49
N THR A 96 -13.37 -5.31 -12.30
CA THR A 96 -13.74 -4.58 -11.08
C THR A 96 -12.67 -3.55 -10.72
N ILE A 97 -11.39 -3.94 -10.78
CA ILE A 97 -10.28 -3.02 -10.48
C ILE A 97 -10.25 -1.88 -11.49
N LEU A 98 -10.37 -2.16 -12.78
CA LEU A 98 -10.38 -1.12 -13.82
C LEU A 98 -11.56 -0.17 -13.64
N PHE A 99 -12.75 -0.68 -13.31
CA PHE A 99 -13.89 0.16 -12.96
C PHE A 99 -13.60 1.06 -11.76
N ASN A 100 -13.06 0.48 -10.67
CA ASN A 100 -12.72 1.23 -9.47
C ASN A 100 -11.64 2.29 -9.75
N GLN A 101 -10.58 1.96 -10.46
CA GLN A 101 -9.49 2.90 -10.78
C GLN A 101 -9.93 4.02 -11.74
N THR A 102 -10.80 3.73 -12.70
CA THR A 102 -11.18 4.70 -13.76
C THR A 102 -12.47 5.44 -13.45
N VAL A 103 -13.58 4.73 -13.25
CA VAL A 103 -14.92 5.31 -13.08
C VAL A 103 -15.10 5.92 -11.69
N VAL A 104 -14.41 5.38 -10.68
CA VAL A 104 -14.50 5.87 -9.30
C VAL A 104 -13.27 6.71 -8.94
N GLY A 105 -12.08 6.17 -9.20
CA GLY A 105 -10.82 6.74 -8.75
C GLY A 105 -10.44 8.05 -9.40
N ILE A 106 -10.56 8.16 -10.74
CA ILE A 106 -10.23 9.40 -11.45
C ILE A 106 -11.14 10.56 -11.02
N PRO A 107 -12.48 10.43 -11.03
CA PRO A 107 -13.35 11.51 -10.55
C PRO A 107 -13.07 11.92 -9.11
N LEU A 108 -12.84 10.96 -8.21
CA LEU A 108 -12.53 11.28 -6.82
C LEU A 108 -11.19 11.99 -6.67
N THR A 109 -10.17 11.63 -7.45
CA THR A 109 -8.86 12.29 -7.46
C THR A 109 -8.98 13.72 -7.98
N LEU A 110 -9.73 13.94 -9.06
CA LEU A 110 -10.01 15.27 -9.60
C LEU A 110 -10.73 16.14 -8.55
N VAL A 111 -11.85 15.66 -8.01
CA VAL A 111 -12.60 16.38 -6.98
C VAL A 111 -11.72 16.66 -5.77
N GLY A 112 -10.97 15.67 -5.28
CA GLY A 112 -10.05 15.80 -4.17
C GLY A 112 -9.02 16.90 -4.41
N TYR A 113 -8.33 16.89 -5.54
CA TYR A 113 -7.34 17.90 -5.87
C TYR A 113 -7.95 19.30 -5.96
N HIS A 114 -8.98 19.47 -6.80
CA HIS A 114 -9.60 20.77 -7.07
C HIS A 114 -10.29 21.38 -5.85
N ALA A 115 -10.92 20.56 -5.01
CA ALA A 115 -11.68 21.05 -3.87
C ALA A 115 -10.83 21.30 -2.62
N THR A 116 -9.67 20.63 -2.47
CA THR A 116 -8.94 20.64 -1.20
C THR A 116 -7.57 21.28 -1.24
N ILE A 117 -6.78 21.09 -2.31
CA ILE A 117 -5.36 21.49 -2.33
C ILE A 117 -4.95 22.36 -3.52
N LYS A 118 -5.76 22.43 -4.59
CA LYS A 118 -5.46 23.29 -5.76
C LYS A 118 -5.17 24.73 -5.35
N GLY A 119 -4.07 25.27 -5.86
CA GLY A 119 -3.60 26.63 -5.54
C GLY A 119 -2.95 26.79 -4.16
N SER A 120 -2.80 25.71 -3.39
CA SER A 120 -2.18 25.74 -2.06
C SER A 120 -1.03 24.74 -1.87
N VAL A 121 -0.76 23.93 -2.89
CA VAL A 121 0.42 23.06 -2.94
C VAL A 121 1.69 23.88 -3.18
N PRO A 122 2.86 23.44 -2.67
CA PRO A 122 4.13 24.09 -2.94
C PRO A 122 4.49 24.05 -4.44
N ASP A 123 5.41 24.93 -4.85
CA ASP A 123 6.00 24.91 -6.19
C ASP A 123 6.59 23.53 -6.49
N VAL A 124 6.19 22.95 -7.62
CA VAL A 124 6.58 21.59 -8.01
C VAL A 124 8.05 21.48 -8.38
N ARG A 125 8.74 22.57 -8.73
CA ARG A 125 10.17 22.55 -9.14
C ARG A 125 11.14 22.67 -7.98
N THR A 126 10.65 23.08 -6.81
CA THR A 126 11.47 23.29 -5.61
C THR A 126 11.21 22.14 -4.65
N LEU A 127 12.17 21.22 -4.53
CA LEU A 127 11.96 20.04 -3.68
C LEU A 127 11.86 20.43 -2.20
N PRO A 128 10.94 19.82 -1.44
CA PRO A 128 10.86 20.04 -0.02
C PRO A 128 12.13 19.53 0.69
N PRO A 129 12.56 20.21 1.78
CA PRO A 129 13.61 19.69 2.66
C PRO A 129 13.31 18.27 3.16
N VAL A 130 14.35 17.48 3.43
CA VAL A 130 14.21 16.07 3.84
C VAL A 130 13.36 15.92 5.11
N ASP A 131 13.48 16.83 6.07
CA ASP A 131 12.68 16.84 7.30
C ASP A 131 11.19 17.10 7.02
N VAL A 132 10.86 17.93 6.02
CA VAL A 132 9.49 18.13 5.56
C VAL A 132 8.93 16.86 4.91
N ILE A 133 9.71 16.20 4.06
CA ILE A 133 9.33 14.91 3.46
C ILE A 133 9.04 13.88 4.57
N VAL A 134 9.95 13.74 5.53
CA VAL A 134 9.81 12.77 6.63
C VAL A 134 8.59 13.11 7.50
N ARG A 135 8.40 14.36 7.88
CA ARG A 135 7.22 14.82 8.64
C ARG A 135 5.93 14.44 7.92
N ASP A 136 5.82 14.78 6.64
CA ASP A 136 4.60 14.55 5.85
C ASP A 136 4.31 13.05 5.72
N LEU A 137 5.34 12.23 5.47
CA LEU A 137 5.19 10.78 5.43
C LEU A 137 4.74 10.19 6.77
N LEU A 138 5.26 10.69 7.90
CA LEU A 138 4.81 10.23 9.23
C LEU A 138 3.34 10.58 9.49
N VAL A 139 2.90 11.76 9.09
CA VAL A 139 1.48 12.16 9.15
C VAL A 139 0.63 11.25 8.27
N CYS A 140 1.08 10.96 7.04
CA CYS A 140 0.43 10.01 6.14
C CYS A 140 0.29 8.61 6.76
N VAL A 141 1.37 8.06 7.33
CA VAL A 141 1.34 6.74 8.01
C VAL A 141 0.32 6.72 9.15
N PHE A 142 0.33 7.76 9.99
CA PHE A 142 -0.59 7.86 11.13
C PHE A 142 -2.06 7.86 10.67
N PHE A 143 -2.42 8.74 9.74
CA PHE A 143 -3.81 8.84 9.28
C PHE A 143 -4.25 7.65 8.44
N ALA A 144 -3.33 7.03 7.69
CA ALA A 144 -3.63 5.80 6.96
C ALA A 144 -3.94 4.64 7.91
N GLU A 145 -3.14 4.43 8.96
CA GLU A 145 -3.39 3.36 9.95
C GLU A 145 -4.71 3.60 10.70
N VAL A 146 -4.93 4.82 11.21
CA VAL A 146 -6.15 5.17 11.95
C VAL A 146 -7.38 5.08 11.05
N GLY A 147 -7.34 5.72 9.89
CA GLY A 147 -8.46 5.76 8.96
C GLY A 147 -8.82 4.36 8.46
N PHE A 148 -7.82 3.59 8.00
CA PHE A 148 -8.05 2.24 7.49
C PHE A 148 -8.63 1.33 8.57
N TYR A 149 -8.04 1.28 9.76
CA TYR A 149 -8.51 0.39 10.83
C TYR A 149 -9.99 0.62 11.17
N TYR A 150 -10.39 1.88 11.40
CA TYR A 150 -11.77 2.18 11.81
C TYR A 150 -12.76 1.97 10.67
N VAL A 151 -12.42 2.37 9.44
CA VAL A 151 -13.27 2.12 8.27
C VAL A 151 -13.42 0.63 8.01
N HIS A 152 -12.31 -0.11 8.04
CA HIS A 152 -12.31 -1.55 7.78
C HIS A 152 -13.13 -2.29 8.83
N ARG A 153 -12.92 -2.01 10.13
CA ARG A 153 -13.72 -2.59 11.21
C ARG A 153 -15.21 -2.21 11.08
N PHE A 154 -15.52 -0.99 10.69
CA PHE A 154 -16.89 -0.53 10.44
C PHE A 154 -17.54 -1.29 9.28
N LEU A 155 -16.80 -1.54 8.20
CA LEU A 155 -17.26 -2.32 7.05
C LEU A 155 -17.58 -3.78 7.40
N HIS A 156 -17.05 -4.31 8.50
CA HIS A 156 -17.40 -5.65 9.02
C HIS A 156 -18.68 -5.71 9.85
N ILE A 157 -19.35 -4.58 10.07
CA ILE A 157 -20.69 -4.57 10.66
C ILE A 157 -21.69 -5.21 9.68
N LYS A 158 -22.46 -6.21 10.15
CA LYS A 158 -23.27 -7.14 9.33
C LYS A 158 -23.93 -6.56 8.06
N PRO A 159 -24.71 -5.46 8.08
CA PRO A 159 -25.28 -4.87 6.87
C PRO A 159 -24.22 -4.39 5.87
N LEU A 160 -23.20 -3.67 6.33
CA LEU A 160 -22.11 -3.17 5.49
C LEU A 160 -21.24 -4.30 4.98
N TYR A 161 -20.98 -5.32 5.81
CA TYR A 161 -20.28 -6.50 5.36
C TYR A 161 -21.02 -7.14 4.20
N ARG A 162 -22.30 -7.44 4.37
CA ARG A 162 -23.11 -8.11 3.35
C ARG A 162 -23.20 -7.32 2.05
N LEU A 163 -23.35 -5.99 2.12
CA LEU A 163 -23.64 -5.14 0.97
C LEU A 163 -22.39 -4.59 0.26
N VAL A 164 -21.33 -4.34 1.03
CA VAL A 164 -20.15 -3.60 0.56
C VAL A 164 -18.91 -4.48 0.65
N HIS A 165 -18.60 -5.01 1.83
CA HIS A 165 -17.29 -5.64 2.08
C HIS A 165 -17.19 -7.12 1.69
N LYS A 166 -18.32 -7.81 1.55
CA LYS A 166 -18.36 -9.24 1.20
C LYS A 166 -17.67 -9.53 -0.13
N LYS A 167 -17.73 -8.60 -1.09
CA LYS A 167 -17.07 -8.74 -2.39
C LYS A 167 -15.54 -8.86 -2.23
N HIS A 168 -14.95 -8.06 -1.35
CA HIS A 168 -13.53 -8.14 -1.04
C HIS A 168 -13.16 -9.50 -0.42
N HIS A 169 -14.02 -10.01 0.46
CA HIS A 169 -13.89 -11.29 1.15
C HIS A 169 -14.32 -12.53 0.34
N GLU A 170 -14.60 -12.40 -0.96
CA GLU A 170 -14.84 -13.56 -1.82
C GLU A 170 -13.60 -14.49 -1.90
N TRP A 171 -12.41 -13.93 -1.65
CA TRP A 171 -11.12 -14.62 -1.72
C TRP A 171 -10.51 -14.88 -0.35
N THR A 172 -10.97 -15.94 0.33
CA THR A 172 -10.43 -16.39 1.63
C THR A 172 -8.93 -16.71 1.62
N ALA A 173 -8.38 -17.01 0.44
CA ALA A 173 -6.96 -16.99 0.15
C ALA A 173 -6.73 -15.88 -0.88
N PRO A 174 -6.31 -14.67 -0.48
CA PRO A 174 -6.15 -13.58 -1.42
C PRO A 174 -4.97 -13.82 -2.37
N PHE A 175 -4.97 -13.09 -3.48
CA PHE A 175 -3.82 -12.96 -4.38
C PHE A 175 -3.65 -11.48 -4.75
N ALA A 176 -2.49 -11.08 -5.25
CA ALA A 176 -2.08 -9.67 -5.25
C ALA A 176 -3.11 -8.66 -5.79
N TRP A 177 -3.83 -8.98 -6.87
CA TRP A 177 -4.83 -8.06 -7.44
C TRP A 177 -6.13 -7.98 -6.63
N THR A 178 -6.45 -8.96 -5.78
CA THR A 178 -7.65 -8.89 -4.93
C THR A 178 -7.60 -7.74 -3.92
N ALA A 179 -6.41 -7.18 -3.68
CA ALA A 179 -6.18 -5.93 -2.95
C ALA A 179 -7.12 -4.78 -3.37
N MET A 180 -7.48 -4.69 -4.66
CA MET A 180 -8.40 -3.66 -5.17
C MET A 180 -9.72 -4.25 -5.71
N TYR A 181 -9.94 -5.54 -5.54
CA TYR A 181 -11.20 -6.21 -5.87
C TYR A 181 -12.22 -5.97 -4.75
N CYS A 182 -12.96 -4.87 -4.85
CA CYS A 182 -13.91 -4.47 -3.82
C CYS A 182 -15.12 -3.73 -4.42
N HIS A 183 -16.13 -3.51 -3.59
CA HIS A 183 -17.27 -2.67 -3.95
C HIS A 183 -16.84 -1.20 -4.09
N PRO A 184 -17.42 -0.39 -5.01
CA PRO A 184 -17.04 1.01 -5.21
C PRO A 184 -17.04 1.86 -3.93
N ILE A 185 -18.04 1.67 -3.06
CA ILE A 185 -18.09 2.35 -1.75
C ILE A 185 -16.85 2.02 -0.91
N GLU A 186 -16.47 0.74 -0.81
CA GLU A 186 -15.26 0.33 -0.10
C GLU A 186 -14.01 0.91 -0.74
N HIS A 187 -13.94 0.94 -2.07
CA HIS A 187 -12.81 1.56 -2.77
C HIS A 187 -12.63 3.02 -2.36
N ILE A 188 -13.73 3.79 -2.30
CA ILE A 188 -13.70 5.19 -1.85
C ILE A 188 -13.24 5.27 -0.40
N ILE A 189 -13.97 4.63 0.53
CA ILE A 189 -13.80 4.91 1.95
C ILE A 189 -12.60 4.21 2.58
N SER A 190 -12.17 3.07 2.04
CA SER A 190 -11.08 2.25 2.59
C SER A 190 -9.78 2.40 1.79
N ASN A 191 -9.85 2.32 0.46
CA ASN A 191 -8.65 2.32 -0.38
C ASN A 191 -8.17 3.71 -0.78
N MET A 192 -9.07 4.70 -0.89
CA MET A 192 -8.71 6.05 -1.34
C MET A 192 -8.63 7.07 -0.20
N VAL A 193 -9.67 7.18 0.63
CA VAL A 193 -9.73 8.24 1.65
C VAL A 193 -8.59 8.16 2.68
N PRO A 194 -8.33 7.03 3.38
CA PRO A 194 -7.31 6.97 4.42
C PRO A 194 -5.90 7.39 3.97
N PRO A 195 -5.35 6.89 2.84
CA PRO A 195 -4.02 7.31 2.39
C PRO A 195 -3.98 8.75 1.85
N MET A 196 -5.12 9.38 1.53
CA MET A 196 -5.17 10.76 1.05
C MET A 196 -5.20 11.80 2.17
N ILE A 197 -5.71 11.46 3.37
CA ILE A 197 -5.90 12.43 4.47
C ILE A 197 -4.59 13.16 4.80
N GLY A 198 -3.48 12.43 4.97
CA GLY A 198 -2.20 13.04 5.30
C GLY A 198 -1.67 13.97 4.20
N ILE A 199 -1.82 13.57 2.92
CA ILE A 199 -1.41 14.39 1.77
C ILE A 199 -2.20 15.70 1.73
N GLN A 200 -3.51 15.63 1.93
CA GLN A 200 -4.39 16.81 1.92
C GLN A 200 -4.12 17.73 3.12
N LEU A 201 -3.97 17.15 4.31
CA LEU A 201 -3.71 17.91 5.53
C LEU A 201 -2.38 18.68 5.46
N MET A 202 -1.35 18.01 4.95
CA MET A 202 0.00 18.60 4.85
C MET A 202 0.20 19.43 3.59
N LYS A 203 -0.75 19.38 2.64
CA LYS A 203 -0.59 19.92 1.29
C LYS A 203 0.73 19.45 0.68
N ALA A 204 1.01 18.16 0.85
CA ALA A 204 2.32 17.58 0.59
C ALA A 204 2.74 17.81 -0.86
N HIS A 205 4.02 18.13 -1.07
CA HIS A 205 4.60 18.29 -2.40
C HIS A 205 4.41 17.01 -3.25
N VAL A 206 4.29 17.15 -4.58
CA VAL A 206 4.01 16.04 -5.49
C VAL A 206 5.07 14.96 -5.42
N PHE A 207 6.33 15.35 -5.22
CA PHE A 207 7.45 14.43 -4.97
C PHE A 207 7.24 13.56 -3.72
N THR A 208 6.84 14.17 -2.58
CA THR A 208 6.50 13.43 -1.36
C THR A 208 5.33 12.49 -1.61
N THR A 209 4.32 12.94 -2.35
CA THR A 209 3.15 12.15 -2.73
C THR A 209 3.52 10.96 -3.62
N ALA A 210 4.47 11.15 -4.55
CA ALA A 210 5.02 10.11 -5.41
C ALA A 210 5.91 9.09 -4.66
N ILE A 211 6.43 9.44 -3.48
CA ILE A 211 7.07 8.48 -2.56
C ILE A 211 6.00 7.72 -1.78
N TRP A 212 5.00 8.44 -1.26
CA TRP A 212 3.97 7.89 -0.38
C TRP A 212 3.13 6.79 -1.03
N PHE A 213 2.53 7.04 -2.20
CA PHE A 213 1.57 6.09 -2.77
C PHE A 213 2.18 4.73 -3.16
N PRO A 214 3.39 4.63 -3.74
CA PRO A 214 4.02 3.33 -3.95
C PRO A 214 4.23 2.55 -2.66
N LEU A 215 4.54 3.20 -1.53
CA LEU A 215 4.67 2.53 -0.23
C LEU A 215 3.32 1.95 0.21
N VAL A 216 2.24 2.72 0.06
CA VAL A 216 0.87 2.25 0.35
C VAL A 216 0.50 1.07 -0.56
N ILE A 217 0.65 1.22 -1.87
CA ILE A 217 0.30 0.18 -2.85
C ILE A 217 1.11 -1.08 -2.63
N PHE A 218 2.43 -0.95 -2.41
CA PHE A 218 3.28 -2.10 -2.11
C PHE A 218 2.83 -2.79 -0.83
N ASN A 219 2.49 -2.04 0.22
CA ASN A 219 1.96 -2.60 1.45
C ASN A 219 0.67 -3.40 1.19
N THR A 220 -0.31 -2.80 0.51
CA THR A 220 -1.59 -3.45 0.18
C THR A 220 -1.39 -4.71 -0.68
N ILE A 221 -0.51 -4.66 -1.69
CA ILE A 221 -0.18 -5.82 -2.52
C ILE A 221 0.44 -6.91 -1.66
N ARG A 222 1.42 -6.57 -0.82
CA ARG A 222 2.11 -7.53 0.05
C ARG A 222 1.14 -8.22 1.01
N ASP A 223 0.16 -7.50 1.55
CA ASP A 223 -0.85 -8.06 2.45
C ASP A 223 -1.83 -9.02 1.74
N HIS A 224 -1.95 -8.91 0.42
CA HIS A 224 -2.86 -9.72 -0.40
C HIS A 224 -2.15 -10.72 -1.32
N CYS A 225 -0.83 -10.65 -1.49
CA CYS A 225 -0.16 -11.39 -2.55
C CYS A 225 -0.24 -12.91 -2.38
N GLY A 226 -0.55 -13.38 -1.17
CA GLY A 226 -0.61 -14.79 -0.83
C GLY A 226 0.78 -15.42 -0.64
N TYR A 227 1.82 -14.59 -0.50
CA TYR A 227 3.20 -15.02 -0.23
C TYR A 227 3.76 -14.31 1.00
N HIS A 228 4.51 -15.06 1.78
CA HIS A 228 5.36 -14.52 2.83
C HIS A 228 6.83 -14.58 2.38
N LEU A 229 7.23 -13.57 1.61
CA LEU A 229 8.58 -13.49 1.02
C LEU A 229 9.66 -13.12 2.05
N PRO A 230 10.91 -13.56 1.84
CA PRO A 230 12.04 -13.19 2.70
C PRO A 230 12.37 -11.71 2.58
N PHE A 231 12.83 -11.12 3.68
CA PHE A 231 13.23 -9.70 3.83
C PHE A 231 12.10 -8.68 3.68
N PHE A 232 10.85 -9.14 3.58
CA PHE A 232 9.67 -8.28 3.63
C PHE A 232 8.89 -8.51 4.92
N PRO A 233 8.12 -7.51 5.39
CA PRO A 233 7.25 -7.73 6.52
C PRO A 233 6.13 -8.72 6.14
N SER A 234 5.63 -9.44 7.14
CA SER A 234 4.77 -10.60 6.93
C SER A 234 3.39 -10.25 6.37
N SER A 235 2.85 -11.14 5.53
CA SER A 235 1.46 -11.10 5.01
C SER A 235 0.46 -11.92 5.83
N GLU A 236 0.93 -12.82 6.72
CA GLU A 236 0.11 -13.70 7.56
C GLU A 236 -1.03 -13.01 8.34
N TYR A 237 -0.86 -11.73 8.72
CA TYR A 237 -1.87 -11.00 9.51
C TYR A 237 -3.15 -10.77 8.71
N HIS A 238 -3.00 -10.19 7.52
CA HIS A 238 -4.12 -9.90 6.64
C HIS A 238 -4.63 -11.15 5.92
N ASP A 239 -3.75 -12.11 5.62
CA ASP A 239 -4.18 -13.42 5.12
C ASP A 239 -5.09 -14.14 6.14
N TYR A 240 -4.74 -14.11 7.44
CA TYR A 240 -5.60 -14.61 8.51
C TYR A 240 -6.93 -13.85 8.60
N HIS A 241 -6.91 -12.52 8.38
CA HIS A 241 -8.12 -11.71 8.28
C HIS A 241 -9.07 -12.23 7.19
N HIS A 242 -8.59 -12.45 5.97
CA HIS A 242 -9.39 -13.03 4.87
C HIS A 242 -9.90 -14.45 5.18
N ALA A 243 -9.16 -15.23 5.99
CA ALA A 243 -9.57 -16.57 6.37
C ALA A 243 -10.62 -16.60 7.51
N LYS A 244 -10.66 -15.59 8.39
CA LYS A 244 -11.47 -15.60 9.63
C LYS A 244 -12.47 -14.45 9.77
N PHE A 245 -12.34 -13.40 8.96
CA PHE A 245 -13.23 -12.24 8.82
C PHE A 245 -13.47 -11.37 10.07
N THR A 246 -13.00 -11.78 11.24
CA THR A 246 -13.48 -11.24 12.53
C THR A 246 -12.38 -10.59 13.37
N GLU A 247 -11.15 -10.61 12.89
CA GLU A 247 -9.95 -10.12 13.58
C GLU A 247 -8.96 -9.57 12.57
N CYS A 248 -7.96 -8.82 13.02
CA CYS A 248 -6.87 -8.30 12.19
C CYS A 248 -7.34 -7.26 11.16
N PHE A 249 -7.97 -6.18 11.63
CA PHE A 249 -8.54 -5.12 10.79
C PHE A 249 -7.52 -4.05 10.37
N GLY A 250 -6.47 -3.83 11.15
CA GLY A 250 -5.47 -2.78 10.94
C GLY A 250 -4.39 -3.19 9.94
N THR A 251 -3.62 -2.19 9.49
CA THR A 251 -2.51 -2.41 8.55
C THR A 251 -1.28 -2.90 9.30
N PHE A 252 -0.96 -2.24 10.42
CA PHE A 252 0.20 -2.59 11.25
C PHE A 252 -0.16 -3.40 12.50
N GLY A 253 -1.46 -3.54 12.81
CA GLY A 253 -1.95 -4.29 13.96
C GLY A 253 -1.84 -3.55 15.30
N TYR A 254 -1.35 -2.31 15.33
CA TYR A 254 -1.27 -1.51 16.56
C TYR A 254 -2.66 -1.23 17.13
N LEU A 255 -3.60 -0.87 16.26
CA LEU A 255 -4.97 -0.60 16.67
C LEU A 255 -5.73 -1.87 17.01
N ASP A 256 -5.41 -3.00 16.40
CA ASP A 256 -5.99 -4.28 16.81
C ASP A 256 -5.51 -4.70 18.19
N TRP A 257 -4.23 -4.56 18.49
CA TRP A 257 -3.70 -4.79 19.83
C TRP A 257 -4.40 -3.89 20.86
N LEU A 258 -4.53 -2.60 20.55
CA LEU A 258 -5.18 -1.63 21.43
C LEU A 258 -6.66 -1.98 21.71
N HIS A 259 -7.39 -2.46 20.71
CA HIS A 259 -8.81 -2.76 20.83
C HIS A 259 -9.13 -4.24 21.10
N GLY A 260 -8.11 -5.10 21.20
CA GLY A 260 -8.26 -6.54 21.38
C GLY A 260 -8.89 -7.25 20.17
N THR A 261 -8.67 -6.78 18.94
CA THR A 261 -9.17 -7.42 17.71
C THR A 261 -8.16 -8.32 17.01
N ASP A 262 -7.09 -8.74 17.70
CA ASP A 262 -6.12 -9.75 17.25
C ASP A 262 -6.00 -10.97 18.21
N THR A 263 -6.90 -11.11 19.18
CA THR A 263 -6.72 -12.07 20.29
C THR A 263 -6.64 -13.54 19.88
N LYS A 264 -7.46 -14.03 18.93
CA LYS A 264 -7.38 -15.41 18.44
C LYS A 264 -6.24 -15.55 17.43
N PHE A 265 -5.97 -14.51 16.64
CA PHE A 265 -4.77 -14.46 15.80
C PHE A 265 -3.51 -14.70 16.63
N ARG A 266 -3.31 -14.00 17.75
CA ARG A 266 -2.15 -14.17 18.65
C ARG A 266 -1.98 -15.59 19.19
N LYS A 267 -3.08 -16.35 19.29
CA LYS A 267 -3.12 -17.75 19.72
C LYS A 267 -2.98 -18.76 18.56
N SER A 268 -2.95 -18.27 17.32
CA SER A 268 -2.89 -19.10 16.12
C SER A 268 -1.46 -19.48 15.71
N LYS A 269 -1.34 -20.46 14.82
CA LYS A 269 -0.08 -20.82 14.18
C LYS A 269 0.42 -19.70 13.25
N GLN A 270 -0.51 -18.97 12.61
CA GLN A 270 -0.22 -17.85 11.71
C GLN A 270 0.50 -16.71 12.45
N HIS A 271 0.17 -16.45 13.72
CA HIS A 271 0.93 -15.48 14.52
C HIS A 271 2.36 -15.93 14.81
N GLN A 272 2.62 -17.24 15.00
CA GLN A 272 3.99 -17.73 15.11
C GLN A 272 4.79 -17.47 13.83
N ARG A 273 4.12 -17.57 12.68
CA ARG A 273 4.64 -17.26 11.34
C ARG A 273 4.77 -15.77 11.05
N HIS A 274 4.01 -14.90 11.73
CA HIS A 274 3.95 -13.48 11.46
C HIS A 274 5.20 -12.71 11.95
N ARG A 275 6.27 -12.74 11.14
CA ARG A 275 7.54 -12.07 11.39
C ARG A 275 8.30 -11.85 10.10
N THR A 276 9.14 -10.82 10.02
CA THR A 276 10.08 -10.66 8.91
C THR A 276 11.02 -11.88 8.85
N LEU A 277 11.10 -12.54 7.69
CA LEU A 277 11.99 -13.67 7.48
C LEU A 277 13.37 -13.16 7.04
N TRP A 278 14.36 -13.23 7.93
CA TRP A 278 15.74 -12.79 7.65
C TRP A 278 16.61 -13.83 6.94
N GLY A 279 16.03 -14.95 6.53
CA GLY A 279 16.71 -16.02 5.82
C GLY A 279 15.83 -16.60 4.71
N ILE A 280 16.35 -17.62 4.03
CA ILE A 280 15.67 -18.21 2.86
C ILE A 280 14.63 -19.27 3.22
N LYS A 281 14.52 -19.69 4.48
CA LYS A 281 13.47 -20.62 4.93
C LYS A 281 12.12 -19.91 4.96
N SER A 282 11.07 -20.55 4.46
CA SER A 282 9.72 -20.02 4.53
C SER A 282 9.18 -20.07 5.95
N ALA A 283 8.13 -19.30 6.22
CA ALA A 283 7.47 -19.32 7.53
C ALA A 283 6.92 -20.70 7.90
N ARG A 284 6.50 -21.50 6.90
CA ARG A 284 6.04 -22.87 7.08
C ARG A 284 7.17 -23.86 7.35
N GLU A 285 8.38 -23.60 6.85
CA GLU A 285 9.56 -24.40 7.20
C GLU A 285 10.04 -24.11 8.64
N LEU A 286 9.93 -22.86 9.08
CA LEU A 286 10.30 -22.45 10.44
C LEU A 286 9.25 -22.86 11.49
N PHE A 287 7.97 -22.79 11.13
CA PHE A 287 6.82 -23.12 11.97
C PHE A 287 5.88 -24.08 11.21
N PRO A 288 6.22 -25.38 11.13
CA PRO A 288 5.47 -26.37 10.35
C PRO A 288 4.06 -26.59 10.89
N ASP A 289 3.12 -27.10 10.08
CA ASP A 289 1.73 -27.29 10.51
C ASP A 289 1.58 -28.34 11.64
N SER A 290 2.49 -29.31 11.70
CA SER A 290 2.63 -30.32 12.76
C SER A 290 3.21 -29.79 14.07
#